data_AF-B9SW17-F1
#
_entry.id   AF-B9SW17-F1
#
_cell.length_a   1.000
_cell.length_b   1.000
_cell.length_c   1.000
_cell.angle_alpha   90.00
_cell.angle_beta   90.00
_cell.angle_gamma   90.00
#
_symmetry.space_group_name_H-M   'P 1'
#
loop_
_entity.id
_entity.type
_entity.pdbx_description
1 polymer ?
#
loop_
_entity_poly.entity_id
_entity_poly.type
_entity_poly.pdbx_seq_one_letter_code
_entity_poly.pdbx_strand_id
1 'polypeptide(L)'
;MFSKTYRMARNYSSLLFLCLLCFFLVRSRANNVPALFIFGDSLLDAGNNNWLSTKAKANYFPYGIDHPLGATGRFTNGRTIADFFAEWLGLKFQRPYMQVATLHIEDIYDGLNYASGSAGIFCETAREHVGINLSMGKQVSLFNKTVKNFLPLRYKSETELANYLSKSIFVVYIGNNDFLFNFEDFLKPNITIRPTNPDEFSSLLVKKLGDYLKELYQLGARKFVVFELPPLGCFPGIAKELRARNECDEKLNSYLKIFNAKYAKVVDDLRSLQGSTFVFAKTFNLTYDIVQNPTHYVID
;
A
#
# COMPACT_ATOMS: atom_id res chain seq x y z
N MET A 1 -31.39 50.67 -22.99
CA MET A 1 -30.48 50.18 -21.92
C MET A 1 -30.83 48.78 -21.39
N PHE A 2 -32.06 48.27 -21.54
CA PHE A 2 -32.52 46.97 -21.02
C PHE A 2 -32.06 45.71 -21.79
N SER A 3 -31.59 45.83 -23.03
CA SER A 3 -31.23 44.66 -23.89
C SER A 3 -29.86 44.04 -23.55
N LYS A 4 -28.90 44.82 -23.03
CA LYS A 4 -27.54 44.34 -22.76
C LYS A 4 -27.43 43.52 -21.47
N THR A 5 -28.24 43.84 -20.45
CA THR A 5 -28.27 43.13 -19.16
C THR A 5 -28.87 41.72 -19.28
N TYR A 6 -29.90 41.52 -20.10
CA TYR A 6 -30.48 40.19 -20.35
C TYR A 6 -29.52 39.23 -21.07
N ARG A 7 -28.71 39.73 -22.02
CA ARG A 7 -27.67 38.93 -22.69
C ARG A 7 -26.56 38.50 -21.73
N MET A 8 -26.17 39.38 -20.80
CA MET A 8 -25.16 39.05 -19.78
C MET A 8 -25.67 37.96 -18.82
N ALA A 9 -26.89 38.07 -18.28
CA ALA A 9 -27.45 37.08 -17.37
C ALA A 9 -27.60 35.68 -18.01
N ARG A 10 -27.97 35.62 -19.29
CA ARG A 10 -28.05 34.36 -20.06
C ARG A 10 -26.66 33.70 -20.23
N ASN A 11 -25.62 34.50 -20.44
CA ASN A 11 -24.24 33.99 -20.52
C ASN A 11 -23.75 33.42 -19.19
N TYR A 12 -24.03 34.08 -18.04
CA TYR A 12 -23.65 33.56 -16.73
C TYR A 12 -24.39 32.25 -16.38
N SER A 13 -25.68 32.14 -16.71
CA SER A 13 -26.44 30.89 -16.51
C SER A 13 -25.91 29.75 -17.38
N SER A 14 -25.51 30.03 -18.62
CA SER A 14 -24.90 29.03 -19.50
C SER A 14 -23.50 28.61 -19.04
N LEU A 15 -22.69 29.54 -18.53
CA LEU A 15 -21.39 29.26 -17.92
C LEU A 15 -21.51 28.42 -16.63
N LEU A 16 -22.49 28.73 -15.76
CA LEU A 16 -22.74 27.95 -14.55
C LEU A 16 -23.18 26.52 -14.88
N PHE A 17 -24.06 26.37 -15.88
CA PHE A 17 -24.53 25.07 -16.36
C PHE A 17 -23.39 24.27 -17.02
N LEU A 18 -22.52 24.92 -17.79
CA LEU A 18 -21.33 24.31 -18.39
C LEU A 18 -20.31 23.88 -17.32
N CYS A 19 -20.09 24.71 -16.30
CA CYS A 19 -19.24 24.36 -15.15
C CYS A 19 -19.82 23.18 -14.35
N LEU A 20 -21.13 23.16 -14.10
CA LEU A 20 -21.80 22.02 -13.46
C LEU A 20 -21.68 20.75 -14.30
N LEU A 21 -21.92 20.84 -15.61
CA LEU A 21 -21.71 19.73 -16.56
C LEU A 21 -20.25 19.25 -16.56
N CYS A 22 -19.27 20.15 -16.56
CA CYS A 22 -17.86 19.78 -16.43
C CYS A 22 -17.57 19.11 -15.08
N PHE A 23 -18.15 19.60 -13.97
CA PHE A 23 -18.03 18.96 -12.66
C PHE A 23 -18.63 17.55 -12.66
N PHE A 24 -19.79 17.33 -13.29
CA PHE A 24 -20.39 16.00 -13.44
C PHE A 24 -19.60 15.08 -14.38
N LEU A 25 -19.08 15.60 -15.49
CA LEU A 25 -18.27 14.86 -16.46
C LEU A 25 -16.89 14.48 -15.90
N VAL A 26 -16.28 15.34 -15.07
CA VAL A 26 -15.03 15.04 -14.35
C VAL A 26 -15.27 13.99 -13.27
N ARG A 27 -16.41 14.07 -12.54
CA ARG A 27 -16.82 13.00 -11.60
C ARG A 27 -17.05 11.65 -12.28
N SER A 28 -17.52 11.66 -13.53
CA SER A 28 -17.81 10.44 -14.28
C SER A 28 -16.57 9.67 -14.76
N ARG A 29 -15.35 10.21 -14.67
CA ARG A 29 -14.13 9.51 -15.16
C ARG A 29 -13.44 8.58 -14.14
N ALA A 30 -13.87 8.58 -12.88
CA ALA A 30 -13.35 7.64 -11.86
C ALA A 30 -14.12 6.29 -11.82
N ASN A 31 -15.23 6.16 -12.55
CA ASN A 31 -16.21 5.06 -12.43
C ASN A 31 -15.78 3.67 -12.95
N ASN A 32 -14.50 3.41 -13.22
CA ASN A 32 -14.06 2.19 -13.92
C ASN A 32 -13.26 1.17 -13.09
N VAL A 33 -12.97 1.46 -11.82
CA VAL A 33 -12.29 0.51 -10.93
C VAL A 33 -13.27 0.00 -9.90
N PRO A 34 -13.67 -1.29 -9.97
CA PRO A 34 -14.72 -1.81 -9.11
C PRO A 34 -14.24 -2.11 -7.69
N ALA A 35 -12.94 -2.34 -7.49
CA ALA A 35 -12.37 -2.58 -6.17
C ALA A 35 -10.88 -2.28 -6.09
N LEU A 36 -10.44 -2.07 -4.86
CA LEU A 36 -9.04 -1.85 -4.50
C LEU A 36 -8.63 -2.86 -3.42
N PHE A 37 -7.63 -3.69 -3.70
CA PHE A 37 -7.10 -4.69 -2.78
C PHE A 37 -5.68 -4.30 -2.35
N ILE A 38 -5.43 -4.28 -1.05
CA ILE A 38 -4.19 -3.71 -0.47
C ILE A 38 -3.38 -4.78 0.26
N PHE A 39 -2.10 -4.90 -0.07
CA PHE A 39 -1.15 -5.85 0.50
C PHE A 39 0.10 -5.09 0.95
N GLY A 40 0.59 -5.35 2.16
CA GLY A 40 1.71 -4.57 2.64
C GLY A 40 2.05 -4.73 4.11
N ASP A 41 2.88 -3.82 4.58
CA ASP A 41 3.21 -3.68 5.99
C ASP A 41 2.45 -2.50 6.63
N SER A 42 3.01 -1.91 7.69
CA SER A 42 2.48 -0.74 8.38
C SER A 42 2.22 0.47 7.49
N LEU A 43 2.93 0.60 6.35
CA LEU A 43 2.75 1.71 5.41
C LEU A 43 1.37 1.70 4.73
N LEU A 44 0.68 0.56 4.77
CA LEU A 44 -0.62 0.35 4.14
C LEU A 44 -1.68 -0.21 5.10
N ASP A 45 -1.36 -0.55 6.35
CA ASP A 45 -2.28 -1.20 7.28
C ASP A 45 -3.48 -0.30 7.64
N ALA A 46 -4.70 -0.84 7.49
CA ALA A 46 -5.95 -0.17 7.87
C ALA A 46 -6.45 -0.51 9.29
N GLY A 47 -5.68 -1.29 10.06
CA GLY A 47 -6.00 -1.74 11.42
C GLY A 47 -6.15 -3.25 11.59
N ASN A 48 -5.58 -4.07 10.69
CA ASN A 48 -5.57 -5.52 10.85
C ASN A 48 -4.90 -5.94 12.16
N ASN A 49 -3.81 -5.25 12.53
CA ASN A 49 -3.04 -5.57 13.72
C ASN A 49 -3.80 -5.40 15.04
N ASN A 50 -4.91 -4.65 15.06
CA ASN A 50 -5.74 -4.50 16.27
C ASN A 50 -6.27 -5.84 16.78
N TRP A 51 -6.48 -6.79 15.87
CA TRP A 51 -7.07 -8.10 16.10
C TRP A 51 -6.02 -9.22 16.26
N LEU A 52 -4.74 -8.86 16.33
CA LEU A 52 -3.64 -9.79 16.49
C LEU A 52 -3.01 -9.64 17.87
N SER A 53 -2.43 -10.75 18.36
CA SER A 53 -1.56 -10.73 19.54
C SER A 53 -0.18 -10.22 19.15
N THR A 54 -0.02 -8.91 19.16
CA THR A 54 1.17 -8.19 18.67
C THR A 54 1.34 -6.86 19.38
N LYS A 55 2.60 -6.41 19.48
CA LYS A 55 2.99 -5.07 19.93
C LYS A 55 2.88 -4.03 18.81
N ALA A 56 2.87 -4.46 17.55
CA ALA A 56 2.79 -3.56 16.39
C ALA A 56 1.35 -3.08 16.20
N LYS A 57 0.88 -2.15 17.03
CA LYS A 57 -0.45 -1.52 16.93
C LYS A 57 -0.32 0.00 16.84
N ALA A 58 -1.29 0.64 16.20
CA ALA A 58 -1.38 2.10 16.02
C ALA A 58 -2.82 2.60 16.28
N ASN A 59 -3.51 1.99 17.25
CA ASN A 59 -4.89 2.30 17.64
C ASN A 59 -4.96 3.14 18.92
N TYR A 60 -3.99 4.03 19.11
CA TYR A 60 -3.86 4.91 20.27
C TYR A 60 -3.24 6.25 19.85
N PHE A 61 -3.44 7.28 20.67
CA PHE A 61 -2.88 8.61 20.44
C PHE A 61 -1.33 8.59 20.36
N PRO A 62 -0.67 9.30 19.43
CA PRO A 62 -1.22 10.32 18.52
C PRO A 62 -1.68 9.78 17.15
N TYR A 63 -1.71 8.47 16.93
CA TYR A 63 -2.17 7.92 15.65
C TYR A 63 -3.64 8.28 15.39
N GLY A 64 -3.94 8.64 14.14
CA GLY A 64 -5.29 9.00 13.71
C GLY A 64 -5.81 10.34 14.24
N ILE A 65 -4.99 11.21 14.84
CA ILE A 65 -5.41 12.56 15.30
C ILE A 65 -6.03 13.41 14.18
N ASP A 66 -5.56 13.25 12.94
CA ASP A 66 -6.05 13.94 11.74
C ASP A 66 -6.93 13.04 10.86
N HIS A 67 -7.19 11.80 11.28
CA HIS A 67 -8.05 10.87 10.55
C HIS A 67 -9.51 11.05 10.97
N PRO A 68 -10.49 11.12 10.04
CA PRO A 68 -11.91 11.34 10.38
C PRO A 68 -12.52 10.30 11.32
N LEU A 69 -11.93 9.10 11.39
CA LEU A 69 -12.36 7.99 12.25
C LEU A 69 -11.49 7.81 13.51
N GLY A 70 -10.58 8.76 13.79
CA GLY A 70 -9.62 8.65 14.88
C GLY A 70 -8.58 7.54 14.67
N ALA A 71 -8.06 7.00 15.77
CA ALA A 71 -7.00 5.98 15.79
C ALA A 71 -7.49 4.60 15.31
N THR A 72 -7.58 4.40 13.99
CA THR A 72 -8.10 3.13 13.42
C THR A 72 -7.09 1.98 13.45
N GLY A 73 -5.82 2.22 13.78
CA GLY A 73 -4.72 1.26 13.56
C GLY A 73 -3.86 1.54 12.33
N ARG A 74 -4.07 2.68 11.65
CA ARG A 74 -3.16 3.20 10.62
C ARG A 74 -1.92 3.78 11.29
N PHE A 75 -0.73 3.44 10.80
CA PHE A 75 0.55 3.90 11.36
C PHE A 75 0.90 5.33 10.91
N THR A 76 -0.04 6.25 11.08
CA THR A 76 0.07 7.66 10.72
C THR A 76 -0.89 8.49 11.60
N ASN A 77 -0.68 9.82 11.66
CA ASN A 77 -1.65 10.75 12.22
C ASN A 77 -2.95 10.82 11.41
N GLY A 78 -2.92 10.49 10.11
CA GLY A 78 -4.07 10.64 9.23
C GLY A 78 -4.29 9.44 8.32
N ARG A 79 -4.15 9.68 7.01
CA ARG A 79 -4.38 8.72 5.94
C ARG A 79 -3.08 8.08 5.48
N THR A 80 -3.15 6.79 5.13
CA THR A 80 -2.10 6.06 4.44
C THR A 80 -2.16 6.32 2.93
N ILE A 81 -1.13 5.94 2.18
CA ILE A 81 -1.18 6.03 0.70
C ILE A 81 -2.29 5.15 0.10
N ALA A 82 -2.66 4.04 0.76
CA ALA A 82 -3.81 3.23 0.34
C ALA A 82 -5.14 4.02 0.38
N ASP A 83 -5.31 4.89 1.37
CA ASP A 83 -6.51 5.71 1.50
C ASP A 83 -6.57 6.76 0.39
N PHE A 84 -5.42 7.37 0.03
CA PHE A 84 -5.36 8.28 -1.10
C PHE A 84 -5.70 7.58 -2.43
N PHE A 85 -5.26 6.32 -2.64
CA PHE A 85 -5.73 5.53 -3.78
C PHE A 85 -7.25 5.37 -3.77
N ALA A 86 -7.85 5.04 -2.63
CA ALA A 86 -9.30 4.89 -2.52
C ALA A 86 -10.02 6.19 -2.91
N GLU A 87 -9.57 7.35 -2.41
CA GLU A 87 -10.17 8.65 -2.73
C GLU A 87 -10.07 8.98 -4.22
N TRP A 88 -8.89 8.81 -4.81
CA TRP A 88 -8.68 9.08 -6.24
C TRP A 88 -9.51 8.18 -7.14
N LEU A 89 -9.83 6.97 -6.68
CA LEU A 89 -10.67 6.00 -7.37
C LEU A 89 -12.16 6.18 -7.05
N GLY A 90 -12.54 7.09 -6.14
CA GLY A 90 -13.92 7.27 -5.70
C GLY A 90 -14.48 6.10 -4.89
N LEU A 91 -13.60 5.29 -4.28
CA LEU A 91 -13.95 4.16 -3.43
C LEU A 91 -13.95 4.57 -1.95
N LYS A 92 -14.66 3.80 -1.12
CA LYS A 92 -14.51 3.87 0.34
C LYS A 92 -13.11 3.39 0.76
N PHE A 93 -12.67 3.80 1.94
CA PHE A 93 -11.45 3.27 2.55
C PHE A 93 -11.60 1.77 2.83
N GLN A 94 -10.65 1.00 2.32
CA GLN A 94 -10.64 -0.46 2.40
C GLN A 94 -10.58 -0.88 3.86
N ARG A 95 -11.52 -1.74 4.24
CA ARG A 95 -11.63 -2.25 5.61
C ARG A 95 -10.56 -3.32 5.86
N PRO A 96 -10.04 -3.45 7.10
CA PRO A 96 -9.10 -4.51 7.44
C PRO A 96 -9.79 -5.87 7.32
N TYR A 97 -9.16 -6.83 6.62
CA TYR A 97 -9.67 -8.20 6.48
C TYR A 97 -9.98 -8.85 7.84
N MET A 98 -9.23 -8.52 8.89
CA MET A 98 -9.46 -9.08 10.23
C MET A 98 -10.85 -8.75 10.80
N GLN A 99 -11.59 -7.79 10.21
CA GLN A 99 -12.99 -7.48 10.55
C GLN A 99 -14.01 -8.14 9.61
N VAL A 100 -13.60 -8.94 8.62
CA VAL A 100 -14.47 -9.40 7.52
C VAL A 100 -15.79 -10.04 7.97
N ALA A 101 -15.81 -10.70 9.14
CA ALA A 101 -17.00 -11.34 9.68
C ALA A 101 -18.10 -10.35 10.14
N THR A 102 -17.76 -9.08 10.38
CA THR A 102 -18.68 -8.04 10.85
C THR A 102 -18.92 -6.93 9.83
N LEU A 103 -18.29 -7.01 8.64
CA LEU A 103 -18.46 -6.00 7.59
C LEU A 103 -19.78 -6.18 6.83
N HIS A 104 -20.29 -5.07 6.31
CA HIS A 104 -21.29 -5.15 5.25
C HIS A 104 -20.67 -5.76 3.99
N ILE A 105 -21.42 -6.61 3.31
CA ILE A 105 -20.91 -7.35 2.14
C ILE A 105 -20.45 -6.41 1.02
N GLU A 106 -21.06 -5.22 0.87
CA GLU A 106 -20.64 -4.21 -0.10
C GLU A 106 -19.23 -3.67 0.19
N ASP A 107 -18.83 -3.55 1.46
CA ASP A 107 -17.47 -3.12 1.80
C ASP A 107 -16.41 -4.18 1.40
N ILE A 108 -16.82 -5.45 1.27
CA ILE A 108 -15.96 -6.52 0.75
C ILE A 108 -15.87 -6.44 -0.77
N TYR A 109 -16.94 -6.02 -1.45
CA TYR A 109 -16.97 -5.82 -2.90
C TYR A 109 -16.28 -4.56 -3.39
N ASP A 110 -16.02 -3.58 -2.52
CA ASP A 110 -15.14 -2.44 -2.80
C ASP A 110 -13.65 -2.78 -2.62
N GLY A 111 -13.37 -4.01 -2.16
CA GLY A 111 -12.04 -4.54 -1.89
C GLY A 111 -11.61 -4.39 -0.41
N LEU A 112 -10.59 -5.16 -0.03
CA LEU A 112 -10.14 -5.28 1.36
C LEU A 112 -8.67 -4.95 1.52
N ASN A 113 -8.32 -4.57 2.75
CA ASN A 113 -6.96 -4.35 3.17
C ASN A 113 -6.42 -5.57 3.94
N TYR A 114 -5.39 -6.20 3.40
CA TYR A 114 -4.69 -7.34 4.00
C TYR A 114 -3.36 -6.95 4.65
N ALA A 115 -2.91 -5.70 4.47
CA ALA A 115 -1.65 -5.21 5.00
C ALA A 115 -1.61 -5.29 6.53
N SER A 116 -0.42 -5.51 7.09
CA SER A 116 -0.25 -5.74 8.52
C SER A 116 1.04 -5.14 9.01
N GLY A 117 0.96 -4.30 10.05
CA GLY A 117 2.15 -3.74 10.70
C GLY A 117 3.18 -4.82 11.04
N SER A 118 4.46 -4.50 10.84
CA SER A 118 5.63 -5.39 10.97
C SER A 118 5.70 -6.58 10.01
N ALA A 119 4.78 -6.73 9.06
CA ALA A 119 4.83 -7.83 8.11
C ALA A 119 6.05 -7.73 7.20
N GLY A 120 6.60 -8.90 6.86
CA GLY A 120 7.60 -9.05 5.81
C GLY A 120 7.12 -9.96 4.68
N ILE A 121 7.95 -10.07 3.66
CA ILE A 121 7.82 -11.05 2.59
C ILE A 121 8.08 -12.45 3.17
N PHE A 122 9.07 -12.60 4.05
CA PHE A 122 9.28 -13.84 4.79
C PHE A 122 8.30 -13.96 5.99
N CYS A 123 7.98 -15.21 6.34
CA CYS A 123 6.97 -15.52 7.36
C CYS A 123 7.47 -15.24 8.79
N GLU A 124 8.78 -15.32 8.96
CA GLU A 124 9.51 -15.20 10.22
C GLU A 124 9.76 -13.74 10.60
N THR A 125 9.62 -12.82 9.63
CA THR A 125 9.93 -11.40 9.79
C THR A 125 9.17 -10.79 10.96
N ALA A 126 9.93 -10.15 11.86
CA ALA A 126 9.50 -9.52 13.11
C ALA A 126 8.84 -10.44 14.16
N ARG A 127 8.50 -11.70 13.84
CA ARG A 127 7.58 -12.52 14.64
C ARG A 127 8.01 -12.73 16.09
N GLU A 128 9.27 -13.05 16.29
CA GLU A 128 9.84 -13.27 17.64
C GLU A 128 9.97 -11.98 18.46
N HIS A 129 9.91 -10.81 17.82
CA HIS A 129 10.24 -9.52 18.43
C HIS A 129 8.99 -8.70 18.75
N VAL A 130 8.00 -8.74 17.86
CA VAL A 130 6.77 -7.94 17.98
C VAL A 130 5.50 -8.79 18.08
N GLY A 131 5.55 -10.09 17.80
CA GLY A 131 4.40 -10.98 17.87
C GLY A 131 3.77 -11.29 16.49
N ILE A 132 2.49 -11.66 16.48
CA ILE A 132 1.81 -12.13 15.27
C ILE A 132 1.60 -10.97 14.28
N ASN A 133 2.03 -11.18 13.04
CA ASN A 133 1.69 -10.33 11.88
C ASN A 133 1.15 -11.18 10.73
N LEU A 134 0.59 -10.53 9.71
CA LEU A 134 0.17 -11.19 8.48
C LEU A 134 1.29 -11.04 7.43
N SER A 135 2.23 -11.99 7.37
CA SER A 135 3.27 -12.01 6.32
C SER A 135 2.68 -12.01 4.91
N MET A 136 3.45 -11.64 3.88
CA MET A 136 2.93 -11.55 2.50
C MET A 136 2.19 -12.82 2.07
N GLY A 137 2.74 -14.00 2.34
CA GLY A 137 2.06 -15.26 2.03
C GLY A 137 0.75 -15.46 2.79
N LYS A 138 0.66 -14.99 4.04
CA LYS A 138 -0.61 -14.98 4.77
C LYS A 138 -1.61 -14.04 4.11
N GLN A 139 -1.20 -12.86 3.68
CA GLN A 139 -2.07 -11.88 3.00
C GLN A 139 -2.62 -12.45 1.69
N VAL A 140 -1.78 -13.10 0.87
CA VAL A 140 -2.22 -13.81 -0.35
C VAL A 140 -3.23 -14.91 -0.01
N SER A 141 -2.98 -15.69 1.05
CA SER A 141 -3.93 -16.71 1.53
C SER A 141 -5.28 -16.13 1.95
N LEU A 142 -5.28 -14.96 2.62
CA LEU A 142 -6.52 -14.27 3.00
C LEU A 142 -7.27 -13.73 1.77
N PHE A 143 -6.56 -13.18 0.77
CA PHE A 143 -7.16 -12.78 -0.49
C PHE A 143 -7.78 -13.97 -1.22
N ASN A 144 -7.10 -15.12 -1.27
CA ASN A 144 -7.67 -16.36 -1.81
C ASN A 144 -8.99 -16.74 -1.10
N LYS A 145 -9.07 -16.59 0.23
CA LYS A 145 -10.33 -16.77 0.97
C LYS A 145 -11.39 -15.75 0.57
N THR A 146 -11.03 -14.49 0.35
CA THR A 146 -11.95 -13.47 -0.21
C THR A 146 -12.53 -13.92 -1.55
N VAL A 147 -11.66 -14.34 -2.47
CA VAL A 147 -12.03 -14.80 -3.82
C VAL A 147 -12.91 -16.04 -3.79
N LYS A 148 -12.65 -17.00 -2.89
CA LYS A 148 -13.40 -18.25 -2.83
C LYS A 148 -14.71 -18.16 -2.06
N ASN A 149 -14.75 -17.39 -0.98
CA ASN A 149 -15.85 -17.47 -0.01
C ASN A 149 -16.80 -16.27 -0.07
N PHE A 150 -16.35 -15.11 -0.54
CA PHE A 150 -17.12 -13.86 -0.46
C PHE A 150 -17.51 -13.31 -1.82
N LEU A 151 -16.56 -13.23 -2.77
CA LEU A 151 -16.85 -12.71 -4.11
C LEU A 151 -17.91 -13.53 -4.88
N PRO A 152 -17.99 -14.88 -4.76
CA PRO A 152 -19.03 -15.68 -5.44
C PRO A 152 -20.44 -15.43 -4.89
N LEU A 153 -20.58 -14.71 -3.77
CA LEU A 153 -21.89 -14.29 -3.29
C LEU A 153 -22.53 -13.24 -4.22
N ARG A 154 -21.76 -12.51 -5.01
CA ARG A 154 -22.23 -11.54 -6.03
C ARG A 154 -21.91 -11.96 -7.46
N TYR A 155 -20.68 -12.40 -7.72
CA TYR A 155 -20.22 -12.77 -9.06
C TYR A 155 -20.39 -14.28 -9.25
N LYS A 156 -21.52 -14.69 -9.83
CA LYS A 156 -21.97 -16.09 -9.83
C LYS A 156 -21.25 -16.94 -10.86
N SER A 157 -20.81 -16.33 -11.96
CA SER A 157 -20.03 -17.00 -12.99
C SER A 157 -18.54 -16.69 -12.88
N GLU A 158 -17.70 -17.62 -13.36
CA GLU A 158 -16.25 -17.42 -13.46
C GLU A 158 -15.90 -16.20 -14.33
N THR A 159 -16.69 -15.96 -15.39
CA THR A 159 -16.48 -14.82 -16.30
C THR A 159 -16.75 -13.49 -15.61
N GLU A 160 -17.83 -13.37 -14.83
CA GLU A 160 -18.11 -12.16 -14.06
C GLU A 160 -17.04 -11.89 -13.01
N LEU A 161 -16.63 -12.93 -12.27
CA LEU A 161 -15.59 -12.82 -11.26
C LEU A 161 -14.25 -12.41 -11.86
N ALA A 162 -13.85 -13.04 -12.98
CA ALA A 162 -12.62 -12.70 -13.69
C ALA A 162 -12.66 -11.27 -14.26
N ASN A 163 -13.80 -10.83 -14.80
CA ASN A 163 -14.00 -9.46 -15.28
C ASN A 163 -13.93 -8.42 -14.14
N TYR A 164 -14.49 -8.73 -12.97
CA TYR A 164 -14.39 -7.88 -11.77
C TYR A 164 -12.94 -7.77 -11.28
N LEU A 165 -12.25 -8.91 -11.08
CA LEU A 165 -10.88 -8.94 -10.58
C LEU A 165 -9.88 -8.31 -11.55
N SER A 166 -10.03 -8.56 -12.86
CA SER A 166 -9.15 -7.97 -13.88
C SER A 166 -9.29 -6.45 -14.01
N LYS A 167 -10.45 -5.88 -13.63
CA LYS A 167 -10.67 -4.43 -13.62
C LYS A 167 -10.23 -3.76 -12.32
N SER A 168 -10.17 -4.51 -11.22
CA SER A 168 -9.74 -4.07 -9.89
C SER A 168 -8.25 -3.72 -9.83
N ILE A 169 -7.85 -2.91 -8.84
CA ILE A 169 -6.45 -2.52 -8.61
C ILE A 169 -5.90 -3.20 -7.37
N PHE A 170 -4.64 -3.64 -7.46
CA PHE A 170 -3.91 -4.33 -6.41
C PHE A 170 -2.68 -3.50 -6.03
N VAL A 171 -2.64 -2.99 -4.81
CA VAL A 171 -1.51 -2.20 -4.31
C VAL A 171 -0.65 -3.06 -3.40
N VAL A 172 0.66 -3.11 -3.66
CA VAL A 172 1.63 -3.90 -2.89
C VAL A 172 2.78 -3.01 -2.44
N TYR A 173 3.00 -2.92 -1.12
CA TYR A 173 4.16 -2.24 -0.54
C TYR A 173 4.65 -3.00 0.70
N ILE A 174 5.70 -3.82 0.52
CA ILE A 174 6.22 -4.72 1.56
C ILE A 174 7.70 -5.02 1.33
N GLY A 175 8.44 -5.23 2.41
CA GLY A 175 9.84 -5.67 2.37
C GLY A 175 10.75 -4.94 3.36
N ASN A 176 10.34 -3.76 3.85
CA ASN A 176 11.13 -2.94 4.77
C ASN A 176 11.50 -3.69 6.05
N ASN A 177 10.53 -4.42 6.61
CA ASN A 177 10.74 -5.18 7.83
C ASN A 177 11.72 -6.35 7.61
N ASP A 178 11.81 -6.93 6.41
CA ASP A 178 12.78 -8.00 6.14
C ASP A 178 14.21 -7.45 6.23
N PHE A 179 14.46 -6.19 5.84
CA PHE A 179 15.76 -5.53 6.02
C PHE A 179 15.98 -5.09 7.47
N LEU A 180 15.02 -4.37 8.07
CA LEU A 180 15.11 -3.90 9.46
C LEU A 180 15.47 -5.04 10.41
N PHE A 181 14.72 -6.15 10.35
CA PHE A 181 14.89 -7.24 11.29
C PHE A 181 16.06 -8.17 10.96
N ASN A 182 16.81 -7.98 9.87
CA ASN A 182 17.97 -8.82 9.55
C ASN A 182 19.30 -8.07 9.58
N PHE A 183 19.31 -6.79 9.21
CA PHE A 183 20.54 -5.99 9.10
C PHE A 183 20.74 -4.98 10.23
N GLU A 184 19.71 -4.69 11.03
CA GLU A 184 19.85 -3.79 12.18
C GLU A 184 20.10 -4.55 13.47
N ASP A 185 21.26 -4.30 14.08
CA ASP A 185 21.72 -5.06 15.24
C ASP A 185 20.88 -4.77 16.49
N PHE A 186 20.51 -3.51 16.69
CA PHE A 186 19.73 -3.07 17.85
C PHE A 186 18.31 -3.65 17.89
N LEU A 187 17.76 -4.05 16.74
CA LEU A 187 16.45 -4.70 16.67
C LEU A 187 16.50 -6.20 17.01
N LYS A 188 17.68 -6.83 16.94
CA LYS A 188 17.88 -8.27 17.18
C LYS A 188 19.17 -8.56 17.96
N PRO A 189 19.40 -7.98 19.15
CA PRO A 189 20.71 -8.06 19.83
C PRO A 189 21.16 -9.50 20.16
N ASN A 190 20.22 -10.45 20.21
CA ASN A 190 20.46 -11.84 20.60
C ASN A 190 20.60 -12.82 19.43
N ILE A 191 20.59 -12.35 18.16
CA ILE A 191 20.78 -13.22 16.99
C ILE A 191 22.24 -13.19 16.53
N THR A 192 22.88 -14.37 16.50
CA THR A 192 24.26 -14.59 16.04
C THR A 192 24.39 -14.90 14.54
N ILE A 193 23.31 -15.36 13.90
CA ILE A 193 23.32 -15.71 12.46
C ILE A 193 22.49 -14.67 11.71
N ARG A 194 23.17 -13.81 10.95
CA ARG A 194 22.56 -12.80 10.09
C ARG A 194 22.93 -13.06 8.63
N PRO A 195 22.09 -12.63 7.67
CA PRO A 195 22.53 -12.52 6.29
C PRO A 195 23.75 -11.57 6.25
N THR A 196 24.88 -12.07 5.76
CA THR A 196 26.09 -11.26 5.59
C THR A 196 26.17 -10.63 4.20
N ASN A 197 25.42 -11.18 3.24
CA ASN A 197 25.41 -10.73 1.85
C ASN A 197 24.06 -10.11 1.46
N PRO A 198 23.97 -8.77 1.33
CA PRO A 198 22.75 -8.07 0.94
C PRO A 198 22.29 -8.43 -0.48
N ASP A 199 23.19 -8.81 -1.38
CA ASP A 199 22.86 -9.20 -2.75
C ASP A 199 22.13 -10.55 -2.81
N GLU A 200 22.65 -11.54 -2.07
CA GLU A 200 22.05 -12.88 -1.96
C GLU A 200 20.71 -12.81 -1.24
N PHE A 201 20.65 -12.10 -0.10
CA PHE A 201 19.41 -11.87 0.63
C PHE A 201 18.36 -11.21 -0.27
N SER A 202 18.74 -10.17 -1.01
CA SER A 202 17.85 -9.51 -1.97
C SER A 202 17.36 -10.47 -3.05
N SER A 203 18.21 -11.35 -3.59
CA SER A 203 17.81 -12.35 -4.60
C SER A 203 16.73 -13.30 -4.06
N LEU A 204 16.90 -13.81 -2.84
CA LEU A 204 15.92 -14.70 -2.20
C LEU A 204 14.60 -13.98 -1.97
N LEU A 205 14.67 -12.74 -1.47
CA LEU A 205 13.51 -11.95 -1.10
C LEU A 205 12.69 -11.52 -2.32
N VAL A 206 13.33 -11.00 -3.39
CA VAL A 206 12.62 -10.63 -4.62
C VAL A 206 12.06 -11.84 -5.36
N LYS A 207 12.76 -12.99 -5.32
CA LYS A 207 12.22 -14.24 -5.87
C LYS A 207 10.92 -14.60 -5.16
N LYS A 208 10.92 -14.59 -3.82
CA LYS A 208 9.74 -14.91 -3.02
C LYS A 208 8.59 -13.93 -3.24
N LEU A 209 8.89 -12.63 -3.31
CA LEU A 209 7.89 -11.61 -3.63
C LEU A 209 7.31 -11.79 -5.03
N GLY A 210 8.16 -12.10 -6.02
CA GLY A 210 7.72 -12.43 -7.38
C GLY A 210 6.78 -13.64 -7.43
N ASP A 211 7.06 -14.68 -6.64
CA ASP A 211 6.19 -15.86 -6.50
C ASP A 211 4.80 -15.44 -5.94
N TYR A 212 4.74 -14.60 -4.91
CA TYR A 212 3.46 -14.09 -4.38
C TYR A 212 2.68 -13.21 -5.37
N LEU A 213 3.36 -12.37 -6.15
CA LEU A 213 2.70 -11.58 -7.19
C LEU A 213 2.11 -12.47 -8.30
N LYS A 214 2.80 -13.57 -8.65
CA LYS A 214 2.26 -14.59 -9.57
C LYS A 214 1.07 -15.32 -8.98
N GLU A 215 1.08 -15.64 -7.68
CA GLU A 215 -0.08 -16.24 -7.01
C GLU A 215 -1.30 -15.30 -7.05
N LEU A 216 -1.12 -14.00 -6.77
CA LEU A 216 -2.20 -13.02 -6.91
C LEU A 216 -2.72 -12.96 -8.36
N TYR A 217 -1.83 -12.99 -9.34
CA TYR A 217 -2.20 -13.04 -10.75
C TYR A 217 -3.00 -14.31 -11.09
N GLN A 218 -2.59 -15.48 -10.59
CA GLN A 218 -3.32 -16.74 -10.75
C GLN A 218 -4.72 -16.70 -10.12
N LEU A 219 -4.89 -15.91 -9.06
CA LEU A 219 -6.19 -15.68 -8.42
C LEU A 219 -7.08 -14.66 -9.17
N GLY A 220 -6.62 -14.08 -10.27
CA GLY A 220 -7.40 -13.20 -11.15
C GLY A 220 -6.97 -11.73 -11.16
N ALA A 221 -5.98 -11.34 -10.35
CA ALA A 221 -5.47 -9.98 -10.34
C ALA A 221 -4.77 -9.66 -11.68
N ARG A 222 -5.01 -8.46 -12.23
CA ARG A 222 -4.38 -8.04 -13.49
C ARG A 222 -3.71 -6.67 -13.41
N LYS A 223 -4.18 -5.75 -12.57
CA LYS A 223 -3.62 -4.39 -12.47
C LYS A 223 -2.94 -4.20 -11.12
N PHE A 224 -1.62 -4.12 -11.14
CA PHE A 224 -0.79 -3.99 -9.95
C PHE A 224 -0.12 -2.63 -9.91
N VAL A 225 -0.12 -2.02 -8.73
CA VAL A 225 0.78 -0.92 -8.37
C VAL A 225 1.67 -1.45 -7.26
N VAL A 226 2.95 -1.62 -7.58
CA VAL A 226 3.94 -2.19 -6.66
C VAL A 226 4.99 -1.14 -6.36
N PHE A 227 5.28 -0.94 -5.09
CA PHE A 227 6.22 0.07 -4.62
C PHE A 227 7.61 -0.52 -4.42
N GLU A 228 8.62 0.19 -4.90
CA GLU A 228 9.98 -0.05 -4.44
C GLU A 228 10.12 0.33 -2.97
N LEU A 229 11.12 -0.20 -2.28
CA LEU A 229 11.37 0.14 -0.88
C LEU A 229 11.90 1.58 -0.77
N PRO A 230 11.48 2.37 0.25
CA PRO A 230 11.99 3.70 0.52
C PRO A 230 13.42 3.65 1.09
N PRO A 231 14.10 4.79 1.27
CA PRO A 231 15.40 4.86 1.93
C PRO A 231 15.25 4.58 3.43
N LEU A 232 15.26 3.30 3.78
CA LEU A 232 15.07 2.82 5.14
C LEU A 232 16.07 3.41 6.13
N GLY A 233 17.30 3.69 5.69
CA GLY A 233 18.34 4.33 6.50
C GLY A 233 17.96 5.73 6.98
N CYS A 234 17.01 6.39 6.31
CA CYS A 234 16.50 7.70 6.70
C CYS A 234 15.33 7.64 7.70
N PHE A 235 14.87 6.45 8.09
CA PHE A 235 13.75 6.34 9.02
C PHE A 235 14.18 6.91 10.39
N PRO A 236 13.32 7.70 11.09
CA PRO A 236 13.70 8.37 12.32
C PRO A 236 14.28 7.45 13.41
N GLY A 237 13.78 6.21 13.50
CA GLY A 237 14.31 5.22 14.42
C GLY A 237 15.75 4.80 14.12
N ILE A 238 16.14 4.74 12.85
CA ILE A 238 17.50 4.39 12.40
C ILE A 238 18.42 5.60 12.55
N ALA A 239 18.02 6.77 12.04
CA ALA A 239 18.81 8.00 12.13
C ALA A 239 19.12 8.38 13.60
N LYS A 240 18.19 8.12 14.52
CA LYS A 240 18.41 8.34 15.96
C LYS A 240 19.54 7.48 16.53
N GLU A 241 19.64 6.21 16.12
CA GLU A 241 20.69 5.30 16.59
C GLU A 241 22.08 5.71 16.10
N LEU A 242 22.18 6.33 14.91
CA LEU A 242 23.43 6.86 14.38
C LEU A 242 23.98 8.09 15.13
N ARG A 243 23.20 8.68 16.06
CA ARG A 243 23.56 9.88 16.85
C ARG A 243 23.93 11.13 16.03
N ALA A 244 23.70 11.13 14.72
CA ALA A 244 23.85 12.27 13.85
C ALA A 244 22.47 12.75 13.40
N ARG A 245 22.11 13.99 13.73
CA ARG A 245 20.86 14.59 13.23
C ARG A 245 20.97 14.71 11.71
N ASN A 246 19.94 14.28 10.99
CA ASN A 246 19.78 14.38 9.53
C ASN A 246 20.68 13.48 8.68
N GLU A 247 21.40 12.54 9.26
CA GLU A 247 22.20 11.58 8.49
C GLU A 247 21.43 10.25 8.35
N CYS A 248 21.22 9.82 7.12
CA CYS A 248 20.67 8.51 6.81
C CYS A 248 21.76 7.44 6.93
N ASP A 249 21.38 6.21 7.30
CA ASP A 249 22.28 5.07 7.12
C ASP A 249 22.46 4.76 5.62
N GLU A 250 23.55 5.26 5.04
CA GLU A 250 23.85 5.04 3.62
C GLU A 250 24.21 3.58 3.30
N LYS A 251 24.73 2.83 4.27
CA LYS A 251 25.00 1.40 4.10
C LYS A 251 23.68 0.64 3.98
N LEU A 252 22.71 0.89 4.86
CA LEU A 252 21.37 0.29 4.75
C LEU A 252 20.69 0.73 3.45
N ASN A 253 20.74 2.02 3.11
CA ASN A 253 20.18 2.53 1.85
C ASN A 253 20.80 1.84 0.62
N SER A 254 22.09 1.50 0.65
CA SER A 254 22.74 0.75 -0.43
C SER A 254 22.15 -0.66 -0.61
N TYR A 255 21.74 -1.33 0.47
CA TYR A 255 21.12 -2.66 0.42
C TYR A 255 19.73 -2.58 -0.21
N LEU A 256 18.98 -1.54 0.14
CA LEU A 256 17.64 -1.27 -0.39
C LEU A 256 17.71 -0.93 -1.89
N LYS A 257 18.74 -0.21 -2.35
CA LYS A 257 19.00 0.03 -3.78
C LYS A 257 19.26 -1.27 -4.55
N ILE A 258 20.04 -2.21 -3.98
CA ILE A 258 20.27 -3.53 -4.58
C ILE A 258 18.95 -4.29 -4.71
N PHE A 259 18.15 -4.34 -3.65
CA PHE A 259 16.82 -4.96 -3.68
C PHE A 259 15.92 -4.34 -4.75
N ASN A 260 15.79 -3.00 -4.76
CA ASN A 260 14.92 -2.28 -5.70
C ASN A 260 15.33 -2.53 -7.15
N ALA A 261 16.64 -2.57 -7.45
CA ALA A 261 17.13 -2.88 -8.79
C ALA A 261 16.78 -4.30 -9.25
N LYS A 262 16.83 -5.29 -8.34
CA LYS A 262 16.41 -6.66 -8.64
C LYS A 262 14.88 -6.78 -8.74
N TYR A 263 14.16 -6.07 -7.88
CA TYR A 263 12.70 -6.08 -7.88
C TYR A 263 12.13 -5.47 -9.16
N ALA A 264 12.73 -4.37 -9.66
CA ALA A 264 12.38 -3.79 -10.95
C ALA A 264 12.43 -4.82 -12.09
N LYS A 265 13.49 -5.65 -12.15
CA LYS A 265 13.63 -6.72 -13.15
C LYS A 265 12.52 -7.77 -13.01
N VAL A 266 12.22 -8.20 -11.79
CA VAL A 266 11.10 -9.14 -11.54
C VAL A 266 9.77 -8.54 -12.01
N VAL A 267 9.54 -7.26 -11.76
CA VAL A 267 8.32 -6.57 -12.20
C VAL A 267 8.27 -6.46 -13.73
N ASP A 268 9.39 -6.18 -14.38
CA ASP A 268 9.50 -6.16 -15.85
C ASP A 268 9.15 -7.54 -16.45
N ASP A 269 9.66 -8.63 -15.86
CA ASP A 269 9.30 -10.00 -16.27
C ASP A 269 7.80 -10.27 -16.09
N LEU A 270 7.20 -9.81 -14.99
CA LEU A 270 5.77 -10.00 -14.70
C LEU A 270 4.86 -9.25 -15.67
N ARG A 271 5.33 -8.17 -16.32
CA ARG A 271 4.57 -7.48 -17.37
C ARG A 271 4.34 -8.34 -18.61
N SER A 272 5.12 -9.41 -18.80
CA SER A 272 4.90 -10.37 -19.89
C SER A 272 3.65 -11.25 -19.67
N LEU A 273 3.10 -11.28 -18.45
CA LEU A 273 1.90 -12.05 -18.15
C LEU A 273 0.68 -11.47 -18.89
N GLN A 274 -0.08 -12.35 -19.54
CA GLN A 274 -1.16 -11.97 -20.43
C GLN A 274 -2.22 -11.09 -19.75
N GLY A 275 -2.50 -9.93 -20.36
CA GLY A 275 -3.51 -9.00 -19.86
C GLY A 275 -3.16 -8.35 -18.52
N SER A 276 -1.91 -8.51 -18.04
CA SER A 276 -1.46 -7.87 -16.83
C SER A 276 -0.95 -6.45 -17.09
N THR A 277 -0.96 -5.62 -16.06
CA THR A 277 -0.35 -4.31 -16.02
C THR A 277 0.32 -4.17 -14.67
N PHE A 278 1.63 -3.93 -14.67
CA PHE A 278 2.40 -3.66 -13.46
C PHE A 278 3.02 -2.27 -13.54
N VAL A 279 2.60 -1.41 -12.63
CA VAL A 279 3.23 -0.10 -12.38
C VAL A 279 4.23 -0.27 -11.25
N PHE A 280 5.50 0.03 -11.53
CA PHE A 280 6.56 0.04 -10.52
C PHE A 280 6.74 1.47 -10.00
N ALA A 281 6.22 1.75 -8.81
CA ALA A 281 6.28 3.06 -8.19
C ALA A 281 7.65 3.30 -7.57
N LYS A 282 8.45 4.15 -8.21
CA LYS A 282 9.79 4.52 -7.77
C LYS A 282 9.74 5.66 -6.75
N THR A 283 9.69 5.32 -5.47
CA THR A 283 9.53 6.28 -4.37
C THR A 283 10.81 6.52 -3.57
N PHE A 284 11.89 5.76 -3.82
CA PHE A 284 13.14 5.85 -3.05
C PHE A 284 13.74 7.25 -3.14
N ASN A 285 14.00 7.73 -4.37
CA ASN A 285 14.65 9.03 -4.57
C ASN A 285 13.77 10.20 -4.12
N LEU A 286 12.45 10.11 -4.32
CA LEU A 286 11.51 11.12 -3.85
C LEU A 286 11.54 11.22 -2.32
N THR A 287 11.45 10.08 -1.63
CA THR A 287 11.50 10.04 -0.17
C THR A 287 12.85 10.51 0.35
N TYR A 288 13.94 10.15 -0.33
CA TYR A 288 15.28 10.59 0.03
C TYR A 288 15.40 12.12 -0.11
N ASP A 289 14.91 12.69 -1.20
CA ASP A 289 14.90 14.13 -1.44
C ASP A 289 14.04 14.89 -0.42
N ILE A 290 12.89 14.34 -0.01
CA ILE A 290 12.08 14.92 1.07
C ILE A 290 12.87 15.01 2.38
N VAL A 291 13.64 13.98 2.73
CA VAL A 291 14.45 13.97 3.95
C VAL A 291 15.62 14.95 3.86
N GLN A 292 16.29 15.03 2.70
CA GLN A 292 17.46 15.88 2.51
C GLN A 292 17.11 17.36 2.27
N ASN A 293 15.95 17.62 1.66
CA ASN A 293 15.48 18.94 1.25
C ASN A 293 14.04 19.20 1.73
N PRO A 294 13.75 19.12 3.04
CA PRO A 294 12.37 19.14 3.56
C PRO A 294 11.63 20.46 3.25
N THR A 295 12.35 21.57 3.16
CA THR A 295 11.78 22.90 2.85
C THR A 295 11.21 22.99 1.43
N HIS A 296 11.69 22.20 0.46
CA HIS A 296 11.06 22.11 -0.87
C HIS A 296 9.63 21.56 -0.81
N TYR A 297 9.31 20.83 0.27
CA TYR A 297 8.03 20.16 0.49
C TYR A 297 7.22 20.80 1.63
N VAL A 298 7.63 21.99 2.11
CA VAL A 298 6.96 22.69 3.22
C VAL A 298 6.98 21.85 4.51
N ILE A 299 8.10 21.17 4.75
CA ILE A 299 8.39 20.43 5.99
C ILE A 299 9.52 21.17 6.71
N ASP A 300 9.35 21.38 8.01
CA ASP A 300 10.30 22.08 8.88
C ASP A 300 11.52 21.20 9.27
#